data_AF-A0A3C0C6R8-F1
#
_entry.id   AF-A0A3C0C6R8-F1
#
_cell.length_a   1.000
_cell.length_b   1.000
_cell.length_c   1.000
_cell.angle_alpha   90.00
_cell.angle_beta   90.00
_cell.angle_gamma   90.00
#
_symmetry.space_group_name_H-M   'P 1'
#
loop_
_entity.id
_entity.type
_entity.pdbx_description
1 polymer ?
#
loop_
_entity_poly.entity_id
_entity_poly.type
_entity_poly.pdbx_seq_one_letter_code
_entity_poly.pdbx_strand_id
1 'polypeptide(L)'
;EDGIKSIHEDLGGEIIDRDPMFRNYIPGTSSVIYFTQKAINRAVPVRDMYEKAILVHDRSKGAIIQYLSIRGIEYLGDALGTPDWNDVEIKIYDANGHFDIHRQRLWMATQGLQIGIVLAERWGRDQAMALMSVPAYMVKIFTPMQVQEIKRIAMGLEYNEMGQRFADFDVFFNDKKVGAYTELETHPGLSRNEIGMLYRNEILKNMDSDTRNELLKLEKKLKEKSDLKSKN
;
A
#
# COMPACT_ATOMS: atom_id res chain seq x y z
N GLU A 1 2.62 11.75 17.50
CA GLU A 1 2.50 13.15 17.97
C GLU A 1 3.60 14.02 17.40
N ASP A 2 4.83 13.50 17.32
CA ASP A 2 5.99 14.21 16.76
C ASP A 2 5.77 14.77 15.34
N GLY A 3 5.20 14.00 14.42
CA GLY A 3 4.90 14.53 13.07
C GLY A 3 3.86 15.66 13.06
N ILE A 4 2.91 15.69 14.01
CA ILE A 4 1.98 16.82 14.15
C ILE A 4 2.74 18.05 14.64
N LYS A 5 3.67 17.86 15.58
CA LYS A 5 4.54 18.92 16.08
C LYS A 5 5.42 19.49 14.97
N SER A 6 6.06 18.66 14.15
CA SER A 6 6.86 19.14 13.00
C SER A 6 6.04 19.94 12.00
N ILE A 7 4.83 19.47 11.66
CA ILE A 7 3.91 20.20 10.77
C ILE A 7 3.50 21.54 11.41
N HIS A 8 3.25 21.58 12.72
CA HIS A 8 2.89 22.80 13.44
C HIS A 8 4.04 23.81 13.49
N GLU A 9 5.27 23.37 13.73
CA GLU A 9 6.47 24.22 13.72
C GLU A 9 6.68 24.89 12.35
N ASP A 10 6.41 24.17 11.25
CA ASP A 10 6.62 24.68 9.90
C ASP A 10 5.48 25.54 9.34
N LEU A 11 4.24 25.13 9.57
CA LEU A 11 3.05 25.81 9.05
C LEU A 11 2.56 26.91 9.98
N GLY A 12 2.89 26.83 11.28
CA GLY A 12 2.35 27.66 12.34
C GLY A 12 0.89 27.33 12.64
N GLY A 13 0.18 28.33 13.16
CA GLY A 13 -1.23 28.21 13.53
C GLY A 13 -1.46 27.73 14.96
N GLU A 14 -2.69 27.32 15.24
CA GLU A 14 -3.12 26.89 16.57
C GLU A 14 -3.39 25.39 16.60
N ILE A 15 -2.97 24.71 17.67
CA ILE A 15 -3.45 23.35 17.97
C ILE A 15 -4.83 23.48 18.60
N ILE A 16 -5.81 22.81 18.00
CA ILE A 16 -7.22 22.88 18.37
C ILE A 16 -7.79 21.48 18.60
N ASP A 17 -8.92 21.37 19.28
CA ASP A 17 -9.70 20.12 19.27
C ASP A 17 -10.26 19.84 17.87
N ARG A 18 -10.39 18.56 17.51
CA ARG A 18 -10.87 18.13 16.17
C ARG A 18 -12.28 18.59 15.84
N ASP A 19 -13.04 19.10 16.80
CA ASP A 19 -14.41 19.57 16.62
C ASP A 19 -14.45 21.12 16.70
N PRO A 20 -13.97 21.83 15.66
CA PRO A 20 -13.88 23.29 15.65
C PRO A 20 -15.24 24.00 15.71
N MET A 21 -16.34 23.30 15.44
CA MET A 21 -17.69 23.88 15.42
C MET A 21 -18.12 24.46 16.78
N PHE A 22 -17.46 24.08 17.87
CA PHE A 22 -17.71 24.65 19.20
C PHE A 22 -16.94 25.96 19.46
N ARG A 23 -16.17 26.47 18.48
CA ARG A 23 -15.48 27.76 18.60
C ARG A 23 -16.34 28.91 18.11
N ASN A 24 -16.23 30.05 18.80
CA ASN A 24 -17.01 31.26 18.52
C ASN A 24 -16.73 31.89 17.14
N TYR A 25 -15.53 31.68 16.57
CA TYR A 25 -15.17 32.23 15.26
C TYR A 25 -13.97 31.51 14.64
N ILE A 26 -14.08 31.12 13.36
CA ILE A 26 -12.96 30.71 12.51
C ILE A 26 -13.00 31.57 11.25
N PRO A 27 -11.96 32.39 10.98
CA PRO A 27 -11.92 33.19 9.76
C PRO A 27 -12.09 32.29 8.53
N GLY A 28 -12.92 32.69 7.56
CA GLY A 28 -13.19 31.89 6.35
C GLY A 28 -11.98 31.65 5.44
N THR A 29 -10.87 32.36 5.68
CA THR A 29 -9.57 32.16 5.02
C THR A 29 -8.72 31.08 5.69
N SER A 30 -9.14 30.57 6.85
CA SER A 30 -8.39 29.58 7.60
C SER A 30 -8.59 28.18 7.04
N SER A 31 -7.59 27.32 7.21
CA SER A 31 -7.66 25.89 6.89
C SER A 31 -7.46 25.06 8.14
N VAL A 32 -8.24 23.99 8.28
CA VAL A 32 -8.06 23.00 9.35
C VAL A 32 -7.38 21.77 8.79
N ILE A 33 -6.29 21.33 9.42
CA ILE A 33 -5.55 20.13 9.09
C ILE A 33 -5.90 19.07 10.13
N TYR A 34 -6.56 18.01 9.68
CA TYR A 34 -6.92 16.85 10.50
C TYR A 34 -5.91 15.73 10.31
N PHE A 35 -5.75 14.90 11.35
CA PHE A 35 -4.82 13.77 11.36
C PHE A 35 -5.56 12.47 11.62
N THR A 36 -5.06 11.37 11.06
CA THR A 36 -5.57 10.02 11.31
C THR A 36 -4.44 9.02 11.09
N GLN A 37 -4.52 7.88 11.78
CA GLN A 37 -3.68 6.71 11.50
C GLN A 37 -4.33 5.75 10.50
N LYS A 38 -5.57 6.04 10.05
CA LYS A 38 -6.26 5.22 9.06
C LYS A 38 -5.88 5.67 7.65
N ALA A 39 -5.90 4.72 6.73
CA ALA A 39 -5.66 5.00 5.33
C ALA A 39 -6.68 6.02 4.78
N ILE A 40 -6.20 7.05 4.10
CA ILE A 40 -7.00 8.19 3.60
C ILE A 40 -7.54 7.98 2.18
N ASN A 41 -7.32 6.80 1.59
CA ASN A 41 -7.87 6.44 0.29
C ASN A 41 -9.38 6.12 0.35
N ARG A 42 -9.95 6.01 1.55
CA ARG A 42 -11.40 5.88 1.79
C ARG A 42 -11.90 6.97 2.72
N ALA A 43 -13.22 7.16 2.76
CA ALA A 43 -13.84 8.06 3.72
C ALA A 43 -13.45 7.67 5.16
N VAL A 44 -12.82 8.60 5.88
CA VAL A 44 -12.42 8.40 7.28
C VAL A 44 -13.53 8.95 8.18
N PRO A 45 -14.19 8.12 8.99
CA PRO A 45 -15.22 8.61 9.90
C PRO A 45 -14.58 9.43 11.03
N VAL A 46 -15.32 10.39 11.58
CA VAL A 46 -14.83 11.31 12.65
C VAL A 46 -14.22 10.55 13.84
N ARG A 47 -14.77 9.39 14.20
CA ARG A 47 -14.25 8.53 15.28
C ARG A 47 -12.80 8.07 15.07
N ASP A 48 -12.36 7.98 13.82
CA ASP A 48 -11.02 7.54 13.42
C ASP A 48 -10.06 8.72 13.22
N MET A 49 -10.52 9.96 13.40
CA MET A 49 -9.68 11.15 13.43
C MET A 49 -9.03 11.32 14.80
N TYR A 50 -7.76 11.74 14.78
CA TYR A 50 -7.04 12.14 15.98
C TYR A 50 -7.77 13.28 16.70
N GLU A 51 -7.61 13.36 18.02
CA GLU A 51 -8.37 14.28 18.87
C GLU A 51 -7.99 15.76 18.67
N LYS A 52 -6.80 16.03 18.14
CA LYS A 52 -6.33 17.39 17.82
C LYS A 52 -6.21 17.62 16.32
N ALA A 53 -6.31 18.89 15.94
CA ALA A 53 -6.11 19.40 14.59
C ALA A 53 -5.25 20.68 14.62
N ILE A 54 -4.74 21.11 13.47
CA ILE A 54 -4.04 22.40 13.33
C ILE A 54 -4.93 23.37 12.56
N LEU A 55 -5.18 24.55 13.13
CA LEU A 55 -5.87 25.66 12.48
C LEU A 55 -4.85 26.67 11.95
N VAL A 56 -4.75 26.78 10.62
CA VAL A 56 -3.81 27.68 9.93
C VAL A 56 -4.58 28.88 9.39
N HIS A 57 -4.18 30.10 9.78
CA HIS A 57 -4.88 31.34 9.40
C HIS A 57 -4.33 32.02 8.15
N ASP A 58 -3.00 32.03 8.00
CA ASP A 58 -2.30 32.92 7.06
C ASP A 58 -1.72 32.19 5.84
N ARG A 59 -2.32 31.05 5.47
CA ARG A 59 -1.92 30.29 4.29
C ARG A 59 -3.13 29.81 3.49
N SER A 60 -3.03 29.93 2.17
CA SER A 60 -4.04 29.36 1.29
C SER A 60 -4.02 27.83 1.35
N LYS A 61 -5.18 27.21 1.11
CA LYS A 61 -5.29 25.75 0.98
C LYS A 61 -4.26 25.17 0.01
N GLY A 62 -4.03 25.84 -1.13
CA GLY A 62 -3.05 25.41 -2.13
C GLY A 62 -1.61 25.41 -1.59
N ALA A 63 -1.22 26.46 -0.87
CA ALA A 63 0.10 26.56 -0.26
C ALA A 63 0.32 25.49 0.81
N ILE A 64 -0.71 25.20 1.63
CA ILE A 64 -0.65 24.13 2.64
C ILE A 64 -0.47 22.77 1.97
N ILE A 65 -1.28 22.45 0.96
CA ILE A 65 -1.18 21.17 0.23
C ILE A 65 0.21 21.02 -0.40
N GLN A 66 0.72 22.06 -1.04
CA GLN A 66 2.05 22.04 -1.66
C GLN A 66 3.14 21.78 -0.61
N TYR A 67 3.09 22.48 0.52
CA TYR A 67 4.06 22.34 1.59
C TYR A 67 4.06 20.93 2.20
N LEU A 68 2.87 20.41 2.54
CA LEU A 68 2.69 19.06 3.06
C LEU A 68 3.13 17.99 2.06
N SER A 69 2.94 18.23 0.76
CA SER A 69 3.33 17.27 -0.28
C SER A 69 4.86 17.22 -0.46
N ILE A 70 5.56 18.35 -0.35
CA ILE A 70 7.02 18.42 -0.48
C ILE A 70 7.72 17.73 0.70
N ARG A 71 7.21 17.92 1.92
CA ARG A 71 7.81 17.39 3.16
C ARG A 71 7.10 16.16 3.72
N GLY A 72 6.16 15.58 2.97
CA GLY A 72 5.30 14.51 3.48
C GLY A 72 6.05 13.28 4.00
N ILE A 73 7.16 12.90 3.35
CA ILE A 73 8.02 11.79 3.79
C ILE A 73 8.70 12.11 5.13
N GLU A 74 9.19 13.35 5.29
CA GLU A 74 9.84 13.80 6.52
C GLU A 74 8.84 13.79 7.70
N TYR A 75 7.65 14.35 7.51
CA TYR A 75 6.59 14.32 8.54
C TYR A 75 6.14 12.92 8.89
N LEU A 76 6.09 12.02 7.92
CA LEU A 76 5.79 10.62 8.18
C LEU A 76 6.91 9.95 8.98
N GLY A 77 8.18 10.27 8.66
CA GLY A 77 9.35 9.83 9.42
C GLY A 77 9.31 10.31 10.88
N ASP A 78 9.00 11.59 11.09
CA ASP A 78 8.84 12.18 12.42
C ASP A 78 7.67 11.54 13.18
N ALA A 79 6.51 11.40 12.54
CA ALA A 79 5.32 10.79 13.16
C ALA A 79 5.54 9.36 13.63
N LEU A 80 6.37 8.61 12.91
CA LEU A 80 6.68 7.23 13.19
C LEU A 80 7.96 7.05 14.02
N GLY A 81 8.69 8.14 14.31
CA GLY A 81 9.88 8.16 15.18
C GLY A 81 11.15 7.58 14.57
N THR A 82 11.52 7.96 13.33
CA THR A 82 12.58 7.26 12.56
C THR A 82 12.42 5.74 12.64
N PRO A 83 11.26 5.22 12.24
CA PRO A 83 11.01 3.79 12.27
C PRO A 83 12.03 3.06 11.37
N ASP A 84 12.46 1.88 11.78
CA ASP A 84 13.08 0.89 10.91
C ASP A 84 12.03 0.45 9.86
N TRP A 85 11.76 1.29 8.86
CA TRP A 85 10.95 0.88 7.71
C TRP A 85 11.63 -0.31 7.07
N ASN A 86 10.81 -1.27 6.68
CA ASN A 86 11.30 -2.46 6.04
C ASN A 86 11.62 -2.13 4.57
N ASP A 87 12.84 -2.44 4.12
CA ASP A 87 13.15 -2.62 2.68
C ASP A 87 12.73 -4.04 2.29
N VAL A 88 11.66 -4.12 1.52
CA VAL A 88 11.09 -5.38 1.06
C VAL A 88 11.21 -5.46 -0.46
N GLU A 89 11.79 -6.54 -0.97
CA GLU A 89 11.81 -6.84 -2.40
C GLU A 89 10.71 -7.85 -2.74
N ILE A 90 9.84 -7.52 -3.69
CA ILE A 90 8.85 -8.43 -4.24
C ILE A 90 9.32 -8.88 -5.61
N LYS A 91 9.50 -10.19 -5.77
CA LYS A 91 9.81 -10.83 -7.05
C LYS A 91 8.54 -11.43 -7.63
N ILE A 92 8.24 -11.03 -8.86
CA ILE A 92 7.08 -11.48 -9.63
C ILE A 92 7.55 -12.50 -10.66
N TYR A 93 6.96 -13.71 -10.60
CA TYR A 93 7.18 -14.76 -11.59
C TYR A 93 5.87 -15.09 -12.30
N ASP A 94 5.87 -15.03 -13.63
CA ASP A 94 4.72 -15.41 -14.45
C ASP A 94 5.17 -16.30 -15.61
N ALA A 95 4.63 -17.52 -15.67
CA ALA A 95 4.87 -18.47 -16.75
C ALA A 95 4.32 -17.99 -18.11
N ASN A 96 3.37 -17.05 -18.11
CA ASN A 96 2.77 -16.51 -19.31
C ASN A 96 3.37 -15.18 -19.78
N GLY A 97 4.32 -14.61 -19.03
CA GLY A 97 5.08 -13.43 -19.46
C GLY A 97 4.34 -12.09 -19.37
N HIS A 98 3.20 -12.02 -18.69
CA HIS A 98 2.39 -10.81 -18.48
C HIS A 98 2.90 -9.93 -17.32
N PHE A 99 4.22 -9.81 -17.18
CA PHE A 99 4.87 -9.10 -16.07
C PHE A 99 4.39 -7.66 -15.91
N ASP A 100 4.17 -6.93 -17.01
CA ASP A 100 3.66 -5.56 -16.95
C ASP A 100 2.29 -5.44 -16.29
N ILE A 101 1.42 -6.45 -16.48
CA ILE A 101 0.09 -6.45 -15.86
C ILE A 101 0.21 -6.79 -14.37
N HIS A 102 1.07 -7.74 -14.00
CA HIS A 102 1.33 -8.08 -12.60
C HIS A 102 1.99 -6.93 -11.84
N ARG A 103 2.92 -6.21 -12.47
CA ARG A 103 3.53 -4.97 -11.98
C ARG A 103 2.46 -3.91 -11.69
N GLN A 104 1.55 -3.67 -12.64
CA GLN A 104 0.43 -2.74 -12.44
C GLN A 104 -0.50 -3.20 -11.31
N ARG A 105 -0.78 -4.50 -11.16
CA ARG A 105 -1.57 -5.02 -10.03
C ARG A 105 -0.91 -4.73 -8.69
N LEU A 106 0.42 -4.90 -8.59
CA LEU A 106 1.17 -4.55 -7.39
C LEU A 106 1.14 -3.04 -7.11
N TRP A 107 1.22 -2.20 -8.15
CA TRP A 107 1.07 -0.75 -8.01
C TRP A 107 -0.32 -0.36 -7.48
N MET A 108 -1.39 -0.96 -8.02
CA MET A 108 -2.75 -0.72 -7.53
C MET A 108 -2.89 -1.14 -6.06
N ALA A 109 -2.30 -2.27 -5.66
CA ALA A 109 -2.27 -2.66 -4.25
C ALA A 109 -1.47 -1.67 -3.40
N THR A 110 -0.30 -1.24 -3.88
CA THR A 110 0.58 -0.29 -3.17
C THR A 110 -0.10 1.04 -2.91
N GLN A 111 -0.78 1.59 -3.92
CA GLN A 111 -1.51 2.85 -3.82
C GLN A 111 -2.80 2.68 -3.00
N GLY A 112 -3.60 1.67 -3.35
CA GLY A 112 -4.92 1.42 -2.78
C GLY A 112 -4.90 0.84 -1.36
N LEU A 113 -3.77 0.38 -0.85
CA LEU A 113 -3.61 0.02 0.57
C LEU A 113 -2.61 0.91 1.30
N GLN A 114 -2.04 1.91 0.61
CA GLN A 114 -0.99 2.78 1.14
C GLN A 114 0.18 1.99 1.74
N ILE A 115 0.62 0.95 1.03
CA ILE A 115 1.61 -0.03 1.50
C ILE A 115 2.94 0.65 1.83
N GLY A 116 3.35 1.64 1.04
CA GLY A 116 4.63 2.30 1.19
C GLY A 116 5.06 2.97 -0.11
N ILE A 117 6.37 3.20 -0.25
CA ILE A 117 6.97 3.88 -1.38
C ILE A 117 7.74 2.87 -2.23
N VAL A 118 7.49 2.85 -3.54
CA VAL A 118 8.30 2.07 -4.49
C VAL A 118 9.63 2.80 -4.70
N LEU A 119 10.74 2.15 -4.35
CA LEU A 119 12.09 2.72 -4.48
C LEU A 119 12.76 2.38 -5.80
N ALA A 120 12.55 1.16 -6.29
CA ALA A 120 13.20 0.67 -7.50
C ALA A 120 12.38 -0.45 -8.15
N GLU A 121 12.49 -0.51 -9.48
CA GLU A 121 11.95 -1.60 -10.28
C GLU A 121 13.01 -2.06 -11.26
N ARG A 122 13.16 -3.37 -11.43
CA ARG A 122 14.13 -3.93 -12.38
C ARG A 122 13.70 -5.29 -12.92
N TRP A 123 14.11 -5.54 -14.15
CA TRP A 123 14.18 -6.90 -14.66
C TRP A 123 15.36 -7.63 -14.02
N GLY A 124 15.12 -8.86 -13.60
CA GLY A 124 16.15 -9.73 -13.05
C GLY A 124 15.99 -11.14 -13.55
N ARG A 125 16.98 -11.96 -13.18
CA ARG A 125 16.98 -13.40 -13.39
C ARG A 125 17.24 -14.05 -12.05
N ASP A 126 16.38 -14.98 -11.66
CA ASP A 126 16.60 -15.77 -10.45
C ASP A 126 17.20 -17.13 -10.82
N GLN A 127 18.19 -17.55 -10.06
CA GLN A 127 18.82 -18.87 -10.23
C GLN A 127 18.00 -19.88 -9.42
N ALA A 128 16.92 -20.38 -10.03
CA ALA A 128 16.02 -21.31 -9.37
C ALA A 128 16.71 -22.66 -9.04
N MET A 129 17.69 -23.07 -9.85
CA MET A 129 18.63 -24.18 -9.60
C MET A 129 19.93 -23.93 -10.38
N ALA A 130 20.97 -24.72 -10.13
CA ALA A 130 22.16 -24.73 -10.98
C ALA A 130 21.74 -24.88 -12.47
N LEU A 131 22.08 -23.88 -13.30
CA LEU A 131 21.80 -23.78 -14.74
C LEU A 131 20.38 -23.34 -15.16
N MET A 132 19.44 -23.08 -14.24
CA MET A 132 18.10 -22.56 -14.58
C MET A 132 17.92 -21.12 -14.09
N SER A 133 17.92 -20.19 -15.05
CA SER A 133 17.66 -18.77 -14.85
C SER A 133 16.24 -18.44 -15.28
N VAL A 134 15.35 -18.15 -14.33
CA VAL A 134 13.95 -17.77 -14.59
C VAL A 134 13.84 -16.24 -14.60
N PRO A 135 13.19 -15.63 -15.61
CA PRO A 135 12.95 -14.19 -15.60
C PRO A 135 12.03 -13.82 -14.44
N ALA A 136 12.40 -12.78 -13.71
CA ALA A 136 11.62 -12.23 -12.62
C ALA A 136 11.58 -10.71 -12.73
N TYR A 137 10.42 -10.12 -12.42
CA TYR A 137 10.31 -8.68 -12.25
C TYR A 137 10.42 -8.34 -10.76
N MET A 138 11.35 -7.47 -10.39
CA MET A 138 11.65 -7.15 -9.00
C MET A 138 11.19 -5.74 -8.69
N VAL A 139 10.48 -5.57 -7.57
CA VAL A 139 10.01 -4.28 -7.06
C VAL A 139 10.47 -4.13 -5.62
N LYS A 140 11.25 -3.08 -5.34
CA LYS A 140 11.63 -2.71 -3.98
C LYS A 140 10.64 -1.71 -3.39
N ILE A 141 10.13 -2.02 -2.21
CA ILE A 141 9.17 -1.21 -1.48
C ILE A 141 9.76 -0.88 -0.11
N PHE A 142 9.79 0.41 0.22
CA PHE A 142 10.09 0.89 1.55
C PHE A 142 8.78 1.12 2.30
N THR A 143 8.57 0.40 3.39
CA THR A 143 7.26 0.32 4.04
C THR A 143 7.34 0.39 5.56
N PRO A 144 6.44 1.13 6.22
CA PRO A 144 6.27 1.06 7.67
C PRO A 144 5.51 -0.20 8.13
N MET A 145 4.92 -0.97 7.21
CA MET A 145 4.15 -2.16 7.54
C MET A 145 5.07 -3.31 7.98
N GLN A 146 4.53 -4.22 8.79
CA GLN A 146 5.24 -5.45 9.10
C GLN A 146 5.45 -6.27 7.81
N VAL A 147 6.62 -6.89 7.67
CA VAL A 147 6.97 -7.75 6.53
C VAL A 147 5.91 -8.83 6.28
N GLN A 148 5.29 -9.35 7.35
CA GLN A 148 4.24 -10.35 7.26
C GLN A 148 2.97 -9.81 6.59
N GLU A 149 2.60 -8.55 6.81
CA GLU A 149 1.46 -7.92 6.13
C GLU A 149 1.72 -7.79 4.63
N ILE A 150 2.95 -7.45 4.23
CA ILE A 150 3.37 -7.44 2.82
C ILE A 150 3.25 -8.84 2.22
N LYS A 151 3.63 -9.88 2.99
CA LYS A 151 3.49 -11.28 2.54
C LYS A 151 2.04 -11.67 2.29
N ARG A 152 1.10 -11.25 3.15
CA ARG A 152 -0.34 -11.49 2.96
C ARG A 152 -0.85 -10.80 1.70
N ILE A 153 -0.47 -9.55 1.48
CA ILE A 153 -0.86 -8.81 0.28
C ILE A 153 -0.33 -9.50 -0.98
N ALA A 154 0.95 -9.86 -0.98
CA ALA A 154 1.58 -10.59 -2.09
C ALA A 154 0.84 -11.90 -2.39
N MET A 155 0.53 -12.70 -1.37
CA MET A 155 -0.26 -13.92 -1.52
C MET A 155 -1.64 -13.67 -2.09
N GLY A 156 -2.34 -12.61 -1.67
CA GLY A 156 -3.65 -12.26 -2.22
C GLY A 156 -3.60 -11.87 -3.70
N LEU A 157 -2.52 -11.22 -4.14
CA LEU A 157 -2.30 -10.87 -5.55
C LEU A 157 -1.96 -12.09 -6.43
N GLU A 158 -1.55 -13.22 -5.86
CA GLU A 158 -1.25 -14.43 -6.65
C GLU A 158 -2.50 -15.00 -7.33
N TYR A 159 -3.72 -14.75 -6.81
CA TYR A 159 -4.94 -15.45 -7.22
C TYR A 159 -5.97 -14.54 -7.91
N ASN A 160 -6.85 -15.16 -8.69
CA ASN A 160 -8.03 -14.55 -9.29
C ASN A 160 -9.31 -14.87 -8.51
N GLU A 161 -10.46 -14.34 -8.93
CA GLU A 161 -11.76 -14.58 -8.25
C GLU A 161 -12.20 -16.05 -8.18
N MET A 162 -11.66 -16.91 -9.04
CA MET A 162 -11.95 -18.35 -9.09
C MET A 162 -10.93 -19.18 -8.28
N GLY A 163 -9.99 -18.55 -7.57
CA GLY A 163 -8.90 -19.25 -6.88
C GLY A 163 -7.84 -19.81 -7.81
N GLN A 164 -7.77 -19.36 -9.06
CA GLN A 164 -6.70 -19.75 -9.98
C GLN A 164 -5.52 -18.80 -9.81
N ARG A 165 -4.31 -19.36 -9.78
CA ARG A 165 -3.09 -18.59 -9.62
C ARG A 165 -2.69 -17.92 -10.94
N PHE A 166 -2.55 -16.60 -10.93
CA PHE A 166 -2.08 -15.80 -12.06
C PHE A 166 -0.55 -15.73 -12.14
N ALA A 167 0.11 -15.51 -11.01
CA ALA A 167 1.56 -15.34 -10.91
C ALA A 167 2.01 -15.64 -9.47
N ASP A 168 3.32 -15.81 -9.29
CA ASP A 168 3.94 -15.87 -7.95
C ASP A 168 4.44 -14.48 -7.55
N PHE A 169 4.15 -14.08 -6.31
CA PHE A 169 4.63 -12.85 -5.70
C PHE A 169 5.43 -13.24 -4.46
N ASP A 170 6.73 -13.42 -4.65
CA ASP A 170 7.64 -13.79 -3.58
C ASP A 170 8.17 -12.55 -2.87
N VAL A 171 8.06 -12.55 -1.55
CA VAL A 171 8.50 -11.45 -0.70
C VAL A 171 9.87 -11.80 -0.13
N PHE A 172 10.81 -10.88 -0.21
CA PHE A 172 12.15 -10.98 0.36
C PHE A 172 12.38 -9.83 1.33
N PHE A 173 12.95 -10.15 2.49
CA PHE A 173 13.38 -9.20 3.50
C PHE A 173 14.79 -9.57 3.95
N ASN A 174 15.72 -8.61 3.94
CA ASN A 174 17.15 -8.84 4.21
C ASN A 174 17.72 -10.04 3.41
N ASP A 175 17.46 -10.04 2.09
CA ASP A 175 17.86 -11.08 1.13
C ASP A 175 17.33 -12.49 1.41
N LYS A 176 16.38 -12.64 2.35
CA LYS A 176 15.74 -13.92 2.69
C LYS A 176 14.30 -13.94 2.24
N LYS A 177 13.89 -15.03 1.59
CA LYS A 177 12.50 -15.26 1.20
C LYS A 177 11.63 -15.44 2.44
N VAL A 178 10.55 -14.66 2.52
CA VAL A 178 9.53 -14.75 3.56
C VAL A 178 8.62 -15.93 3.22
N GLY A 179 8.68 -16.97 4.04
CA GLY A 179 7.91 -18.20 3.86
C GLY A 179 6.40 -17.99 4.09
N ALA A 180 5.59 -18.88 3.52
CA ALA A 180 4.14 -18.91 3.77
C ALA A 180 3.76 -19.70 5.04
N TYR A 181 4.73 -20.31 5.73
CA TYR A 181 4.48 -21.20 6.88
C TYR A 181 3.73 -20.49 8.01
N THR A 182 4.14 -19.25 8.34
CA THR A 182 3.45 -18.43 9.33
C THR A 182 1.97 -18.24 9.01
N GLU A 183 1.60 -18.18 7.73
CA GLU A 183 0.20 -18.02 7.32
C GLU A 183 -0.60 -19.33 7.38
N LEU A 184 0.06 -20.46 7.17
CA LEU A 184 -0.55 -21.78 7.31
C LEU A 184 -0.78 -22.12 8.80
N GLU A 185 0.14 -21.72 9.68
CA GLU A 185 0.00 -21.92 11.12
C GLU A 185 -1.12 -21.06 11.73
N THR A 186 -1.32 -19.83 11.23
CA THR A 186 -2.41 -18.96 11.69
C THR A 186 -3.79 -19.38 11.16
N HIS A 187 -3.83 -20.19 10.09
CA HIS A 187 -5.06 -20.69 9.46
C HIS A 187 -5.07 -22.22 9.37
N PRO A 188 -5.12 -22.93 10.52
CA PRO A 188 -5.05 -24.38 10.53
C PRO A 188 -6.20 -25.00 9.72
N GLY A 189 -5.85 -25.92 8.83
CA GLY A 189 -6.82 -26.63 7.98
C GLY A 189 -7.14 -25.95 6.65
N LEU A 190 -6.67 -24.71 6.41
CA LEU A 190 -6.78 -24.07 5.11
C LEU A 190 -5.57 -24.37 4.22
N SER A 191 -5.84 -24.59 2.93
CA SER A 191 -4.81 -24.66 1.90
C SER A 191 -4.24 -23.27 1.58
N ARG A 192 -3.05 -23.24 0.98
CA ARG A 192 -2.43 -21.99 0.51
C ARG A 192 -3.33 -21.21 -0.46
N ASN A 193 -4.12 -21.89 -1.28
CA ASN A 193 -5.06 -21.25 -2.20
C ASN A 193 -6.21 -20.58 -1.44
N GLU A 194 -6.82 -21.28 -0.47
CA GLU A 194 -7.89 -20.72 0.35
C GLU A 194 -7.41 -19.49 1.14
N ILE A 195 -6.19 -19.54 1.70
CA ILE A 195 -5.56 -18.40 2.37
C ILE A 195 -5.31 -17.25 1.37
N GLY A 196 -4.79 -17.55 0.19
CA GLY A 196 -4.60 -16.55 -0.87
C GLY A 196 -5.90 -15.87 -1.27
N MET A 197 -6.99 -16.62 -1.39
CA MET A 197 -8.32 -16.09 -1.67
C MET A 197 -8.88 -15.24 -0.53
N LEU A 198 -8.64 -15.64 0.71
CA LEU A 198 -8.98 -14.84 1.89
C LEU A 198 -8.29 -13.47 1.81
N TYR A 199 -6.97 -13.45 1.58
CA TYR A 199 -6.22 -12.20 1.47
C TYR A 199 -6.58 -11.38 0.25
N ARG A 200 -6.89 -12.00 -0.88
CA ARG A 200 -7.43 -11.30 -2.06
C ARG A 200 -8.69 -10.51 -1.67
N ASN A 201 -9.63 -11.16 -0.98
CA ASN A 201 -10.88 -10.52 -0.58
C ASN A 201 -10.64 -9.39 0.43
N GLU A 202 -9.68 -9.55 1.33
CA GLU A 202 -9.27 -8.51 2.27
C GLU A 202 -8.66 -7.29 1.57
N ILE A 203 -7.78 -7.50 0.58
CA ILE A 203 -7.21 -6.44 -0.27
C ILE A 203 -8.34 -5.64 -0.92
N LEU A 204 -9.26 -6.32 -1.61
CA LEU A 204 -10.36 -5.65 -2.33
C LEU A 204 -11.33 -4.92 -1.40
N LYS A 205 -11.53 -5.43 -0.18
CA LYS A 205 -12.39 -4.79 0.84
C LYS A 205 -11.76 -3.52 1.39
N ASN A 206 -10.44 -3.49 1.54
CA ASN A 206 -9.71 -2.37 2.12
C ASN A 206 -9.25 -1.32 1.10
N MET A 207 -9.34 -1.65 -0.18
CA MET A 207 -9.05 -0.74 -1.28
C MET A 207 -10.23 0.17 -1.59
N ASP A 208 -9.94 1.41 -2.00
CA ASP A 208 -10.93 2.34 -2.50
C ASP A 208 -11.56 1.87 -3.81
N SER A 209 -12.75 2.39 -4.15
CA SER A 209 -13.53 1.89 -5.28
C SER A 209 -12.81 2.05 -6.62
N ASP A 210 -12.09 3.15 -6.80
CA ASP A 210 -11.49 3.49 -8.09
C ASP A 210 -10.27 2.59 -8.34
N THR A 211 -9.37 2.49 -7.36
CA THR A 211 -8.21 1.60 -7.42
C THR A 211 -8.62 0.13 -7.53
N ARG A 212 -9.68 -0.27 -6.81
CA ARG A 212 -10.24 -1.62 -6.91
C ARG A 212 -10.75 -1.92 -8.31
N ASN A 213 -11.48 -0.99 -8.92
CA ASN A 213 -12.03 -1.16 -10.25
C ASN A 213 -10.90 -1.28 -11.29
N GLU A 214 -9.82 -0.50 -11.17
CA GLU A 214 -8.64 -0.63 -12.03
C GLU A 214 -7.94 -1.98 -11.84
N LEU A 215 -7.76 -2.44 -10.60
CA LEU A 215 -7.19 -3.76 -10.34
C LEU A 215 -8.01 -4.88 -10.98
N LEU A 216 -9.35 -4.84 -10.87
CA LEU A 216 -10.23 -5.82 -11.50
C LEU A 216 -10.18 -5.77 -13.03
N LYS A 217 -10.01 -4.58 -13.64
CA LYS A 217 -9.78 -4.46 -15.09
C LYS A 217 -8.48 -5.14 -15.52
N LEU A 218 -7.41 -5.05 -14.71
CA LEU A 218 -6.15 -5.75 -14.98
C LEU A 218 -6.32 -7.27 -14.90
N GLU A 219 -7.08 -7.77 -13.92
CA GLU A 219 -7.41 -9.20 -13.82
C GLU A 219 -8.22 -9.70 -15.02
N LYS A 220 -9.18 -8.91 -15.49
CA LYS A 220 -9.95 -9.23 -16.71
C LYS A 220 -9.04 -9.32 -17.94
N LYS A 221 -8.11 -8.38 -18.10
CA LYS A 221 -7.11 -8.40 -19.20
C LYS A 221 -6.23 -9.66 -19.16
N LEU A 222 -5.84 -10.13 -17.97
CA LEU A 222 -5.08 -11.38 -17.82
C LEU A 222 -5.90 -12.59 -18.32
N LYS A 223 -7.17 -12.67 -17.93
CA LYS A 223 -8.08 -13.73 -18.34
C LYS A 223 -8.28 -13.78 -19.86
N GLU A 224 -8.52 -12.62 -20.48
CA GLU A 224 -8.67 -12.52 -21.93
C GLU A 224 -7.41 -13.00 -22.68
N LYS A 225 -6.22 -12.65 -22.16
CA LYS A 225 -4.94 -13.10 -22.74
C LYS A 225 -4.68 -14.59 -22.54
N SER A 226 -5.04 -15.17 -21.40
CA SER A 226 -4.91 -16.62 -21.18
C SER A 226 -5.85 -17.42 -22.08
N ASP A 227 -7.07 -16.93 -22.30
CA ASP A 227 -8.07 -17.61 -23.15
C ASP A 227 -7.70 -17.57 -24.64
N LEU A 228 -6.99 -16.53 -25.09
CA LEU A 228 -6.44 -16.45 -26.44
C LEU A 228 -5.31 -17.47 -26.66
N LYS A 229 -4.49 -17.70 -25.62
CA LYS A 229 -3.36 -18.65 -25.69
C LYS A 229 -3.81 -20.11 -25.64
N SER A 230 -4.96 -20.41 -25.01
CA SER A 230 -5.51 -21.78 -24.97
C SER A 230 -6.27 -22.19 -26.25
N LYS A 231 -6.59 -21.22 -27.12
CA LYS A 231 -7.27 -21.45 -28.41
C LYS A 231 -6.31 -21.59 -29.59
N ASN A 232 -5.03 -21.28 -29.41
CA ASN A 232 -3.96 -21.39 -30.40
C ASN A 232 -3.03 -22.55 -30.06
#